data_AF-A0AA47A054-F1
#
_entry.id   AF-A0AA47A054-F1
#
_cell.length_a   1.000
_cell.length_b   1.000
_cell.length_c   1.000
_cell.angle_alpha   90.00
_cell.angle_beta   90.00
_cell.angle_gamma   90.00
#
_symmetry.space_group_name_H-M   'P 1'
#
loop_
_entity.id
_entity.type
_entity.pdbx_description
1 polymer ?
#
loop_
_entity_poly.entity_id
_entity_poly.type
_entity_poly.pdbx_seq_one_letter_code
_entity_poly.pdbx_strand_id
1 'polypeptide(L)'
;MVEWAKRDLGNFIFYPAYKIWFGEEAQELFGKEKILQFKKAIYIKELPCGVIEMQLMDDINKCHLPYNQEKQKAIVEYLEIDKLEIPKYE
;
A
#
# COMPACT_ATOMS: atom_id res chain seq x y z
N MET A 1 -25.28 2.61 17.38
CA MET A 1 -23.93 2.98 17.86
C MET A 1 -22.96 2.11 17.08
N VAL A 2 -22.18 2.69 16.19
CA VAL A 2 -21.19 1.94 15.40
C VAL A 2 -19.91 1.89 16.21
N GLU A 3 -19.50 0.68 16.64
CA GLU A 3 -18.23 0.46 17.32
C GLU A 3 -17.09 0.45 16.28
N TRP A 4 -16.31 1.53 16.29
CA TRP A 4 -15.08 1.65 15.51
C TRP A 4 -13.96 0.87 16.20
N ALA A 5 -13.56 -0.26 15.61
CA ALA A 5 -12.41 -1.02 16.10
C ALA A 5 -11.13 -0.38 15.56
N LYS A 6 -10.28 0.17 16.44
CA LYS A 6 -8.88 0.47 16.10
C LYS A 6 -8.23 -0.82 15.61
N ARG A 7 -7.74 -0.84 14.37
CA ARG A 7 -6.91 -1.94 13.87
C ARG A 7 -5.57 -1.88 14.59
N ASP A 8 -5.30 -2.84 15.47
CA ASP A 8 -3.96 -3.07 15.99
C ASP A 8 -3.13 -3.76 14.91
N LEU A 9 -2.21 -2.99 14.31
CA LEU A 9 -1.37 -3.49 13.22
C LEU A 9 -0.18 -4.30 13.72
N GLY A 10 -0.04 -4.47 15.04
CA GLY A 10 0.94 -5.39 15.61
C GLY A 10 0.79 -6.83 15.09
N ASN A 11 -0.40 -7.21 14.60
CA ASN A 11 -0.69 -8.52 14.02
C ASN A 11 -1.05 -8.48 12.53
N PHE A 12 -0.89 -7.36 11.83
CA PHE A 12 -1.13 -7.35 10.39
C PHE A 12 0.02 -8.09 9.70
N ILE A 13 -0.22 -9.35 9.33
CA ILE A 13 0.71 -10.14 8.53
C ILE A 13 0.69 -9.52 7.13
N PHE A 14 1.54 -8.52 6.93
CA PHE A 14 1.75 -7.92 5.62
C PHE A 14 2.35 -9.00 4.74
N TYR A 15 1.54 -9.61 3.88
CA TYR A 15 2.07 -10.50 2.86
C TYR A 15 2.96 -9.66 1.95
N PRO A 16 4.19 -10.11 1.72
CA PRO A 16 5.12 -9.31 0.97
C PRO A 16 4.61 -9.02 -0.43
N ALA A 17 4.30 -7.75 -0.70
CA ALA A 17 3.86 -7.29 -2.00
C ALA A 17 5.09 -6.87 -2.82
N TYR A 18 5.42 -7.67 -3.84
CA TYR A 18 6.42 -7.29 -4.86
C TYR A 18 5.94 -6.10 -5.71
N LYS A 19 4.63 -6.11 -6.04
CA LYS A 19 3.91 -5.06 -6.76
C LYS A 19 2.60 -4.74 -6.06
N ILE A 20 2.15 -3.49 -6.23
CA ILE A 20 0.85 -2.99 -5.77
C ILE A 20 0.16 -2.34 -6.96
N TRP A 21 -1.14 -2.63 -7.12
CA TRP A 21 -2.00 -1.96 -8.09
C TRP A 21 -3.01 -1.11 -7.35
N PHE A 22 -3.11 0.17 -7.70
CA PHE A 22 -4.10 1.09 -7.17
C PHE A 22 -5.19 1.28 -8.22
N GLY A 23 -6.36 0.72 -7.95
CA GLY A 23 -7.59 1.03 -8.69
C GLY A 23 -8.14 2.41 -8.33
N GLU A 24 -9.20 2.82 -9.03
CA GLU A 24 -9.80 4.16 -8.89
C GLU A 24 -10.18 4.49 -7.44
N GLU A 25 -10.91 3.62 -6.75
CA GLU A 25 -11.31 3.82 -5.34
C GLU A 25 -10.10 4.04 -4.41
N ALA A 26 -9.02 3.28 -4.62
CA ALA A 26 -7.80 3.44 -3.83
C ALA A 26 -7.07 4.75 -4.17
N GLN A 27 -7.10 5.17 -5.44
CA GLN A 27 -6.53 6.45 -5.86
C GLN A 27 -7.30 7.64 -5.30
N GLU A 28 -8.62 7.55 -5.20
CA GLU A 28 -9.45 8.55 -4.53
C GLU A 28 -9.16 8.57 -3.02
N LEU A 29 -9.09 7.40 -2.39
CA LEU A 29 -8.86 7.26 -0.95
C LEU A 29 -7.51 7.84 -0.51
N PHE A 30 -6.44 7.51 -1.24
CA PHE A 30 -5.08 7.89 -0.86
C PHE A 30 -4.57 9.16 -1.56
N GLY A 31 -5.24 9.58 -2.63
CA GLY A 31 -4.77 10.62 -3.53
C GLY A 31 -3.80 10.09 -4.58
N LYS A 32 -4.23 10.11 -5.85
CA LYS A 32 -3.43 9.75 -7.03
C LYS A 32 -2.03 10.37 -7.02
N GLU A 33 -1.94 11.69 -6.81
CA GLU A 33 -0.66 12.42 -6.79
C GLU A 33 0.27 11.93 -5.67
N LYS A 34 -0.30 11.63 -4.50
CA LYS A 34 0.46 11.07 -3.37
C LYS A 34 1.06 9.72 -3.77
N ILE A 35 0.25 8.82 -4.35
CA ILE A 35 0.72 7.51 -4.83
C ILE A 35 1.87 7.67 -5.85
N LEU A 36 1.71 8.54 -6.84
CA LEU A 36 2.70 8.77 -7.91
C LEU A 36 4.04 9.34 -7.41
N GLN A 37 4.04 10.00 -6.25
CA GLN A 37 5.23 10.64 -5.69
C GLN A 37 6.05 9.74 -4.76
N PHE A 38 5.63 8.50 -4.50
CA PHE A 38 6.32 7.60 -3.58
C PHE A 38 7.75 7.24 -4.05
N LYS A 39 8.75 7.71 -3.30
CA LYS A 39 10.16 7.67 -3.74
C LYS A 39 10.89 6.34 -3.55
N LYS A 40 10.36 5.42 -2.74
CA LYS A 40 11.02 4.13 -2.47
C LYS A 40 10.63 3.01 -3.45
N ALA A 41 9.68 3.28 -4.36
CA ALA A 41 9.37 2.36 -5.45
C ALA A 41 10.49 2.34 -6.50
N ILE A 42 10.66 1.20 -7.15
CA ILE A 42 11.56 1.03 -8.30
C ILE A 42 10.98 1.73 -9.52
N TYR A 43 9.67 1.58 -9.74
CA TYR A 43 8.93 2.40 -10.67
C TYR A 43 7.49 2.56 -10.21
N ILE A 44 6.88 3.61 -10.75
CA ILE A 44 5.45 3.86 -10.70
C ILE A 44 5.02 4.25 -12.10
N LYS A 45 3.99 3.60 -12.63
CA LYS A 45 3.40 3.96 -13.92
C LYS A 45 1.89 3.88 -13.87
N GLU A 46 1.25 4.78 -14.59
CA GLU A 46 -0.18 4.70 -14.89
C GLU A 46 -0.39 3.87 -16.15
N LEU A 47 -1.25 2.86 -16.06
CA LEU A 47 -1.63 1.99 -17.19
C LEU A 47 -2.74 2.65 -18.01
N PRO A 48 -2.95 2.26 -19.29
CA PRO A 48 -4.02 2.81 -20.13
C PRO A 48 -5.43 2.64 -19.55
N CYS A 49 -5.64 1.67 -18.66
CA CYS A 49 -6.89 1.45 -17.95
C CYS A 49 -7.07 2.32 -16.70
N GLY A 50 -6.18 3.29 -16.46
CA GLY A 50 -6.23 4.20 -15.30
C GLY A 50 -5.68 3.61 -14.00
N VAL A 51 -5.31 2.32 -13.97
CA VAL A 51 -4.67 1.69 -12.80
C VAL A 51 -3.23 2.17 -12.64
N ILE A 52 -2.84 2.52 -11.42
CA ILE A 52 -1.42 2.81 -11.12
C ILE A 52 -0.74 1.52 -10.66
N GLU A 53 0.29 1.11 -11.39
CA GLU A 53 1.17 0.00 -11.02
C GLU A 53 2.43 0.54 -10.33
N MET A 54 2.72 0.03 -9.14
CA MET A 54 3.90 0.33 -8.35
C MET A 54 4.69 -0.94 -8.08
N GLN A 55 5.99 -0.95 -8.40
CA GLN A 55 6.89 -2.06 -8.05
C GLN A 55 7.82 -1.65 -6.90
N LEU A 56 7.84 -2.44 -5.83
CA LEU A 56 8.63 -2.15 -4.62
C LEU A 56 10.00 -2.82 -4.63
N MET A 57 10.12 -3.98 -5.25
CA MET A 57 11.35 -4.78 -5.29
C MET A 57 11.52 -5.46 -6.64
N ASP A 58 12.73 -5.93 -6.96
CA ASP A 58 13.03 -6.58 -8.24
C ASP A 58 12.66 -8.07 -8.28
N ASP A 59 12.74 -8.74 -7.14
CA ASP A 59 12.59 -10.19 -7.04
C ASP A 59 11.66 -10.55 -5.88
N ILE A 60 10.54 -11.19 -6.21
CA ILE A 60 9.53 -11.63 -5.25
C ILE A 60 10.10 -12.63 -4.23
N ASN A 61 11.08 -13.44 -4.61
CA ASN A 61 11.69 -14.44 -3.72
C ASN A 61 12.55 -13.78 -2.63
N LYS A 62 12.93 -12.51 -2.83
CA LYS A 62 13.77 -11.74 -1.91
C LYS A 62 12.96 -10.87 -0.95
N CYS A 63 11.65 -11.04 -0.90
CA CYS A 63 10.80 -10.23 -0.04
C CYS A 63 11.09 -10.36 1.46
N HIS A 64 11.65 -11.49 1.88
CA HIS A 64 12.07 -11.75 3.26
C HIS A 64 13.30 -10.92 3.68
N LEU A 65 14.02 -10.32 2.74
CA LEU A 65 15.22 -9.54 3.05
C LEU A 65 14.83 -8.22 3.74
N PRO A 66 15.54 -7.80 4.80
CA PRO A 66 15.17 -6.63 5.61
C PRO A 66 14.93 -5.36 4.80
N TYR A 67 15.76 -5.06 3.81
CA TYR A 67 15.62 -3.86 2.97
C TYR A 67 14.33 -3.86 2.13
N ASN A 68 13.80 -5.03 1.75
CA ASN A 68 12.54 -5.14 1.03
C ASN A 68 11.35 -5.01 1.97
N GLN A 69 11.46 -5.54 3.19
CA GLN A 69 10.47 -5.32 4.24
C GLN A 69 10.37 -3.84 4.62
N GLU A 70 11.49 -3.12 4.68
CA GLU A 70 11.50 -1.67 4.93
C GLU A 70 10.76 -0.88 3.84
N LYS A 71 10.87 -1.28 2.57
CA LYS A 71 10.11 -0.64 1.49
C LYS A 71 8.61 -0.87 1.60
N GLN A 72 8.20 -2.07 2.02
CA GLN A 72 6.79 -2.39 2.27
C GLN A 72 6.24 -1.60 3.46
N LYS A 73 6.97 -1.56 4.58
CA LYS A 73 6.59 -0.73 5.74
C LYS A 73 6.47 0.74 5.35
N ALA A 74 7.42 1.24 4.56
CA ALA A 74 7.42 2.63 4.16
C ALA A 74 6.20 3.03 3.31
N ILE A 75 5.66 2.15 2.46
CA ILE A 75 4.43 2.48 1.72
C ILE A 75 3.20 2.47 2.63
N VAL A 76 3.14 1.56 3.60
CA VAL A 76 2.05 1.50 4.61
C VAL A 76 2.03 2.77 5.44
N GLU A 77 3.18 3.17 5.95
CA GLU A 77 3.36 4.40 6.72
C GLU A 77 3.05 5.64 5.86
N TYR A 78 3.57 5.68 4.63
CA TYR A 78 3.40 6.82 3.72
C TYR A 78 1.93 7.04 3.34
N LEU A 79 1.20 5.96 3.05
CA LEU A 79 -0.24 6.03 2.74
C LEU A 79 -1.11 6.12 4.00
N GLU A 80 -0.51 6.04 5.19
CA GLU A 80 -1.20 6.11 6.48
C GLU A 80 -2.33 5.07 6.59
N ILE A 81 -2.11 3.88 6.03
CA ILE A 81 -3.11 2.79 5.96
C ILE A 81 -3.66 2.49 7.35
N ASP A 82 -2.81 2.58 8.36
CA ASP A 82 -3.10 2.33 9.76
C ASP A 82 -4.13 3.27 10.36
N LYS A 83 -4.29 4.46 9.77
CA LYS A 83 -5.26 5.48 10.17
C LYS A 83 -6.58 5.38 9.40
N LEU A 84 -6.68 4.47 8.44
CA LEU A 84 -7.91 4.30 7.67
C LEU A 84 -9.01 3.69 8.54
N GLU A 85 -10.04 4.48 8.77
CA GLU A 85 -11.30 4.01 9.33
C GLU A 85 -12.14 3.40 8.20
N ILE A 86 -11.96 2.11 7.95
CA ILE A 86 -12.80 1.39 6.99
C ILE A 86 -14.09 1.00 7.72
N PRO A 87 -15.27 1.46 7.27
CA PRO A 87 -16.53 1.00 7.84
C PRO A 87 -16.58 -0.53 7.74
N LYS A 88 -16.85 -1.20 8.86
CA LYS A 88 -17.15 -2.63 8.83
C LYS A 88 -18.41 -2.78 7.97
N TYR A 89 -18.30 -3.47 6.84
CA TYR A 89 -19.48 -3.87 6.08
C TYR A 89 -20.40 -4.67 7.01
N GLU A 90 -21.67 -4.25 7.07
CA GLU A 90 -22.77 -5.00 7.73
C GLU A 90 -23.11 -6.27 6.95
#